data_AF-A0A7S2HVI1-F1
#
_entry.id   AF-A0A7S2HVI1-F1
#
_cell.length_a   1.000
_cell.length_b   1.000
_cell.length_c   1.000
_cell.angle_alpha   90.00
_cell.angle_beta   90.00
_cell.angle_gamma   90.00
#
_symmetry.space_group_name_H-M   'P 1'
#
loop_
_entity.id
_entity.type
_entity.pdbx_description
1 polymer ?
#
loop_
_entity_poly.entity_id
_entity_poly.type
_entity_poly.pdbx_seq_one_letter_code
_entity_poly.pdbx_strand_id
1 'polypeptide(L)'
;GRRVWNVRDRDRAGSETAAKSLSYVRLDTGTDPRRLVGLPAHHTMIESGSHSEASALRACGSDCRGWVSWRGSTGGRRVWKALCSVMLVLHCTWYISAVLDSVTLLIIGAVFMVKLLIEIWGQDTPTWACPGSWQLFFLVYGVGIPSIVYLMVVCRMQDIDFAYREPTALGLYLFGSTYSVAYETHRFWWKARAENKGRLHTVGLARLCMHPNYFGDLFTYTGWGLAVGTRCVGLGLGLGLGLG
;
A
#
# COMPACT_ATOMS: atom_id res chain seq x y z
N GLY A 1 8.09 58.43 -13.46
CA GLY A 1 6.71 58.04 -13.11
C GLY A 1 6.71 56.69 -12.41
N ARG A 2 6.27 56.64 -11.15
CA ARG A 2 6.09 55.40 -10.37
C ARG A 2 4.61 55.27 -10.04
N ARG A 3 3.98 54.18 -10.46
CA ARG A 3 2.58 53.87 -10.15
C ARG A 3 2.48 53.33 -8.72
N VAL A 4 1.76 54.07 -7.87
CA VAL A 4 1.32 53.65 -6.54
C VAL A 4 0.07 52.80 -6.72
N TRP A 5 0.10 51.56 -6.22
CA TRP A 5 -1.10 50.72 -6.13
C TRP A 5 -1.84 51.05 -4.84
N ASN A 6 -3.08 51.48 -4.98
CA ASN A 6 -3.95 51.92 -3.89
C ASN A 6 -4.69 50.70 -3.32
N VAL A 7 -4.51 50.44 -2.02
CA VAL A 7 -5.18 49.34 -1.29
C VAL A 7 -6.49 49.89 -0.72
N ARG A 8 -7.54 49.84 -1.52
CA ARG A 8 -8.93 49.96 -1.08
C ARG A 8 -9.79 49.13 -2.02
N ASP A 9 -10.03 47.88 -1.62
CA ASP A 9 -11.21 47.07 -1.97
C ASP A 9 -11.01 45.67 -1.37
N ARG A 10 -11.22 45.56 -0.05
CA ARG A 10 -11.29 44.26 0.61
C ARG A 10 -12.18 44.24 1.84
N ASP A 11 -13.33 44.91 1.75
CA ASP A 11 -14.40 44.82 2.73
C ASP A 11 -15.67 44.27 2.07
N ARG A 12 -15.78 42.93 1.99
CA ARG A 12 -17.05 42.17 2.08
C ARG A 12 -16.80 40.66 1.96
N ALA A 13 -17.48 39.93 2.85
CA ALA A 13 -17.41 38.49 3.15
C ALA A 13 -16.25 38.13 4.12
N GLY A 14 -16.45 37.87 5.42
CA GLY A 14 -17.64 37.40 6.13
C GLY A 14 -17.55 35.89 6.39
N SER A 15 -17.30 35.53 7.66
CA SER A 15 -17.38 34.20 8.32
C SER A 15 -16.16 33.26 8.28
N GLU A 16 -15.28 33.46 9.27
CA GLU A 16 -14.86 32.50 10.31
C GLU A 16 -14.66 31.01 9.95
N THR A 17 -13.39 30.57 9.90
CA THR A 17 -12.87 29.60 10.89
C THR A 17 -11.33 29.61 10.98
N ALA A 18 -10.85 30.13 12.12
CA ALA A 18 -9.57 29.92 12.80
C ALA A 18 -8.35 29.35 12.02
N ALA A 19 -7.49 30.24 11.52
CA ALA A 19 -6.09 29.92 11.26
C ALA A 19 -5.25 30.18 12.53
N LYS A 20 -4.68 29.12 13.11
CA LYS A 20 -3.67 29.21 14.17
C LYS A 20 -2.44 29.95 13.63
N SER A 21 -2.20 31.13 14.19
CA SER A 21 -0.92 31.83 14.19
C SER A 21 0.14 30.92 14.81
N LEU A 22 1.09 30.45 14.00
CA LEU A 22 2.31 29.81 14.47
C LEU A 22 3.39 30.88 14.50
N SER A 23 3.58 31.43 15.69
CA SER A 23 4.70 32.28 16.07
C SER A 23 6.01 31.52 15.81
N TYR A 24 6.77 31.95 14.81
CA TYR A 24 8.11 31.43 14.56
C TYR A 24 9.03 31.99 15.65
N VAL A 25 9.30 31.20 16.68
CA VAL A 25 10.34 31.51 17.67
C VAL A 25 11.69 31.37 16.96
N ARG A 26 12.31 32.52 16.70
CA ARG A 26 13.69 32.62 16.21
C ARG A 26 14.61 32.24 17.37
N LEU A 27 15.16 31.04 17.34
CA LEU A 27 16.24 30.63 18.23
C LEU A 27 17.54 31.29 17.74
N ASP A 28 17.94 32.38 18.40
CA ASP A 28 19.29 32.94 18.29
C ASP A 28 20.29 31.93 18.87
N THR A 29 20.90 31.14 18.00
CA THR A 29 22.10 30.38 18.34
C THR A 29 23.30 31.26 18.05
N GLY A 30 23.74 32.00 19.07
CA GLY A 30 25.02 32.69 19.08
C GLY A 30 26.13 31.67 18.85
N THR A 31 26.67 31.66 17.63
CA THR A 31 27.88 30.92 17.27
C THR A 31 28.91 31.91 16.76
N ASP A 32 30.03 31.90 17.48
CA ASP A 32 31.21 32.76 17.38
C ASP A 32 31.86 32.75 15.96
N PRO A 33 32.06 33.91 15.30
CA PRO A 33 32.57 33.98 13.92
C PRO A 33 34.11 34.03 13.82
N ARG A 34 34.88 33.52 14.80
CA ARG A 34 36.35 33.58 14.74
C ARG A 34 37.03 32.25 14.98
N ARG A 35 36.99 31.35 14.00
CA ARG A 35 38.09 30.41 13.65
C ARG A 35 37.59 29.44 12.58
N LEU A 36 38.06 29.60 11.35
CA LEU A 36 38.85 28.58 10.64
C LEU A 36 39.23 29.15 9.27
N VAL A 37 40.51 29.48 9.21
CA VAL A 37 41.25 29.93 8.05
C VAL A 37 41.53 28.72 7.16
N GLY A 38 41.28 28.86 5.85
CA GLY A 38 42.06 28.20 4.81
C GLY A 38 41.57 26.82 4.36
N LEU A 39 40.52 26.77 3.54
CA LEU A 39 40.30 25.68 2.59
C LEU A 39 40.00 26.30 1.21
N PRO A 40 40.64 25.82 0.12
CA PRO A 40 40.50 26.40 -1.20
C PRO A 40 39.09 26.20 -1.75
N ALA A 41 38.53 27.29 -2.29
CA ALA A 41 37.24 27.33 -2.95
C ALA A 41 37.26 26.48 -4.23
N HIS A 42 36.73 25.25 -4.14
CA HIS A 42 36.30 24.52 -5.32
C HIS A 42 34.94 25.06 -5.76
N HIS A 43 34.95 25.88 -6.80
CA HIS A 43 33.80 26.21 -7.62
C HIS A 43 33.23 24.92 -8.23
N THR A 44 32.15 24.38 -7.65
CA THR A 44 31.30 23.40 -8.33
C THR A 44 30.13 24.16 -8.95
N MET A 45 30.23 24.37 -10.26
CA MET A 45 29.09 24.69 -11.12
C MET A 45 28.04 23.57 -10.97
N ILE A 46 26.93 23.87 -10.30
CA ILE A 46 25.70 23.08 -10.45
C ILE A 46 24.89 23.81 -11.51
N GLU A 47 25.17 23.44 -12.76
CA GLU A 47 24.33 23.80 -13.89
C GLU A 47 22.91 23.26 -13.68
N SER A 48 21.97 24.17 -13.88
CA SER A 48 20.53 23.97 -13.99
C SER A 48 20.18 22.95 -15.08
N GLY A 49 20.12 21.66 -14.71
CA GLY A 49 19.65 20.57 -15.55
C GLY A 49 18.13 20.35 -15.56
N SER A 50 17.30 21.39 -15.38
CA SER A 50 15.83 21.27 -15.23
C SER A 50 15.05 21.10 -16.55
N HIS A 51 15.72 20.88 -17.69
CA HIS A 51 15.07 20.83 -19.01
C HIS A 51 15.21 19.50 -19.77
N SER A 52 15.92 18.49 -19.24
CA SER A 52 16.15 17.23 -19.96
C SER A 52 15.10 16.14 -19.70
N GLU A 53 14.50 16.06 -18.50
CA GLU A 53 13.53 15.00 -18.18
C GLU A 53 12.15 15.17 -18.84
N ALA A 54 11.77 16.40 -19.22
CA ALA A 54 10.48 16.65 -19.87
C ALA A 54 10.42 16.14 -21.33
N SER A 55 11.58 15.79 -21.91
CA SER A 55 11.71 15.39 -23.32
C SER A 55 11.65 13.88 -23.51
N ALA A 56 12.11 13.10 -22.53
CA ALA A 56 12.14 11.63 -22.61
C ALA A 56 10.75 10.98 -22.46
N LEU A 57 9.77 11.68 -21.86
CA LEU A 57 8.41 11.17 -21.71
C LEU A 57 7.48 11.43 -22.91
N ARG A 58 7.96 12.09 -23.98
CA ARG A 58 7.14 12.38 -25.18
C ARG A 58 7.17 11.28 -26.25
N ALA A 59 8.00 10.25 -26.10
CA ALA A 59 8.18 9.22 -27.13
C ALA A 59 7.04 8.18 -27.19
N CYS A 60 6.12 8.17 -26.22
CA CYS A 60 4.93 7.32 -26.28
C CYS A 60 3.71 8.20 -26.61
N GLY A 61 3.37 8.32 -27.91
CA GLY A 61 2.26 9.14 -28.42
C GLY A 61 0.85 8.70 -28.02
N SER A 62 0.72 7.81 -27.04
CA SER A 62 -0.55 7.43 -26.41
C SER A 62 -0.68 8.25 -25.14
N ASP A 63 -1.70 9.11 -25.06
CA ASP A 63 -2.03 9.84 -23.83
C ASP A 63 -2.48 8.86 -22.73
N CYS A 64 -1.51 8.25 -22.06
CA CYS A 64 -1.70 7.32 -20.97
C CYS A 64 -2.40 7.99 -19.77
N ARG A 65 -2.55 9.33 -19.76
CA ARG A 65 -3.35 10.00 -18.73
C ARG A 65 -4.81 9.58 -18.79
N GLY A 66 -5.36 9.28 -19.98
CA GLY A 66 -6.74 8.78 -20.11
C GLY A 66 -6.97 7.48 -19.34
N TRP A 67 -6.00 6.57 -19.40
CA TRP A 67 -6.02 5.26 -18.73
C TRP A 67 -5.91 5.36 -17.20
N VAL A 68 -5.41 6.48 -16.71
CA VAL A 68 -5.20 6.80 -15.29
C VAL A 68 -6.21 7.85 -14.80
N SER A 69 -6.96 8.48 -15.70
CA SER A 69 -7.77 9.69 -15.44
C SER A 69 -8.95 9.47 -14.49
N TRP A 70 -9.47 8.24 -14.44
CA TRP A 70 -10.55 7.86 -13.52
C TRP A 70 -10.16 8.02 -12.04
N ARG A 71 -8.85 8.17 -11.73
CA ARG A 71 -8.33 8.50 -10.39
C ARG A 71 -8.73 9.88 -9.88
N GLY A 72 -9.07 10.81 -10.77
CA GLY A 72 -9.26 12.22 -10.44
C GLY A 72 -10.62 12.54 -9.80
N SER A 73 -11.66 11.75 -10.08
CA SER A 73 -13.00 11.98 -9.52
C SER A 73 -13.25 11.05 -8.32
N THR A 74 -13.70 11.64 -7.21
CA THR A 74 -14.09 10.89 -5.98
C THR A 74 -15.19 9.86 -6.26
N GLY A 75 -16.09 10.17 -7.19
CA GLY A 75 -17.16 9.26 -7.65
C GLY A 75 -16.62 8.01 -8.34
N GLY A 76 -15.70 8.17 -9.30
CA GLY A 76 -15.12 7.04 -10.04
C GLY A 76 -14.39 6.05 -9.13
N ARG A 77 -13.70 6.56 -8.10
CA ARG A 77 -12.98 5.71 -7.13
C ARG A 77 -13.92 4.79 -6.33
N ARG A 78 -15.07 5.28 -5.87
CA ARG A 78 -16.01 4.47 -5.08
C ARG A 78 -16.61 3.34 -5.91
N VAL A 79 -16.99 3.64 -7.16
CA VAL A 79 -17.49 2.64 -8.11
C VAL A 79 -16.44 1.56 -8.35
N TRP A 80 -15.18 1.95 -8.51
CA TRP A 80 -14.09 1.00 -8.71
C TRP A 80 -13.83 0.10 -7.49
N LYS A 81 -13.83 0.67 -6.28
CA LYS A 81 -13.72 -0.11 -5.04
C LYS A 81 -14.87 -1.11 -4.90
N ALA A 82 -16.09 -0.70 -5.25
CA ALA A 82 -17.25 -1.58 -5.27
C ALA A 82 -17.08 -2.71 -6.29
N LEU A 83 -16.60 -2.42 -7.51
CA LEU A 83 -16.30 -3.42 -8.52
C LEU A 83 -15.26 -4.45 -8.03
N CYS A 84 -14.15 -3.99 -7.45
CA CYS A 84 -13.13 -4.86 -6.84
C CYS A 84 -13.73 -5.74 -5.73
N SER A 85 -14.58 -5.15 -4.88
CA SER A 85 -15.23 -5.87 -3.78
C SER A 85 -16.18 -6.96 -4.29
N VAL A 86 -16.95 -6.68 -5.34
CA VAL A 86 -17.86 -7.66 -5.97
C VAL A 86 -17.05 -8.83 -6.53
N MET A 87 -15.98 -8.57 -7.29
CA MET A 87 -15.13 -9.63 -7.82
C MET A 87 -14.48 -10.46 -6.72
N LEU A 88 -13.99 -9.80 -5.66
CA LEU A 88 -13.45 -10.49 -4.48
C LEU A 88 -14.51 -11.41 -3.85
N VAL A 89 -15.73 -10.93 -3.62
CA VAL A 89 -16.83 -11.72 -3.06
C VAL A 89 -17.14 -12.92 -3.93
N LEU A 90 -17.16 -12.78 -5.26
CA LEU A 90 -17.40 -13.90 -6.18
C LEU A 90 -16.33 -14.98 -6.04
N HIS A 91 -15.04 -14.62 -6.02
CA HIS A 91 -13.96 -15.59 -5.83
C HIS A 91 -13.98 -16.24 -4.44
N CYS A 92 -14.24 -15.45 -3.39
CA CYS A 92 -14.35 -15.96 -2.02
C CYS A 92 -15.57 -16.86 -1.84
N THR A 93 -16.68 -16.60 -2.52
CA THR A 93 -17.88 -17.45 -2.47
C THR A 93 -17.58 -18.81 -3.08
N TRP A 94 -16.92 -18.84 -4.24
CA TRP A 94 -16.45 -20.08 -4.84
C TRP A 94 -15.50 -20.84 -3.91
N TYR A 95 -14.49 -20.16 -3.34
CA TYR A 95 -13.58 -20.74 -2.35
C TYR A 95 -14.34 -21.40 -1.18
N ILE A 96 -15.21 -20.64 -0.53
CA ILE A 96 -15.97 -21.09 0.65
C ILE A 96 -16.78 -22.33 0.30
N SER A 97 -17.44 -22.35 -0.86
CA SER A 97 -18.21 -23.51 -1.31
C SER A 97 -17.35 -24.77 -1.50
N ALA A 98 -16.08 -24.61 -1.84
CA ALA A 98 -15.15 -25.72 -2.07
C ALA A 98 -14.44 -26.22 -0.80
N VAL A 99 -14.56 -25.52 0.33
CA VAL A 99 -13.91 -25.88 1.61
C VAL A 99 -14.89 -25.99 2.77
N LEU A 100 -16.19 -26.19 2.50
CA LEU A 100 -17.25 -26.32 3.52
C LEU A 100 -17.01 -27.43 4.54
N ASP A 101 -16.19 -28.42 4.19
CA ASP A 101 -15.80 -29.55 5.02
C ASP A 101 -14.68 -29.22 6.03
N SER A 102 -14.02 -28.07 5.93
CA SER A 102 -12.89 -27.68 6.79
C SER A 102 -13.16 -26.36 7.52
N VAL A 103 -13.44 -26.45 8.83
CA VAL A 103 -13.63 -25.28 9.70
C VAL A 103 -12.42 -24.34 9.67
N THR A 104 -11.20 -24.90 9.70
CA THR A 104 -9.96 -24.11 9.68
C THR A 104 -9.83 -23.31 8.38
N LEU A 105 -10.06 -23.92 7.22
CA LEU A 105 -9.99 -23.23 5.93
C LEU A 105 -11.11 -22.20 5.74
N LEU A 106 -12.30 -22.45 6.31
CA LEU A 106 -13.40 -21.47 6.34
C LEU A 106 -13.04 -20.23 7.14
N ILE A 107 -12.46 -20.39 8.35
CA ILE A 107 -12.02 -19.27 9.18
C ILE A 107 -10.93 -18.47 8.44
N ILE A 108 -9.93 -19.16 7.87
CA ILE A 108 -8.87 -18.55 7.07
C ILE A 108 -9.45 -17.75 5.90
N GLY A 109 -10.38 -18.33 5.13
CA GLY A 109 -11.02 -17.65 4.02
C GLY A 109 -11.81 -16.41 4.43
N ALA A 110 -12.55 -16.50 5.55
CA ALA A 110 -13.30 -15.36 6.09
C ALA A 110 -12.36 -14.22 6.51
N VAL A 111 -11.29 -14.53 7.23
CA VAL A 111 -10.28 -13.53 7.65
C VAL A 111 -9.58 -12.92 6.44
N PHE A 112 -9.24 -13.73 5.43
CA PHE A 112 -8.66 -13.24 4.16
C PHE A 112 -9.58 -12.24 3.47
N MET A 113 -10.86 -12.58 3.35
CA MET A 113 -11.88 -11.72 2.73
C MET A 113 -12.00 -10.39 3.47
N VAL A 114 -12.09 -10.43 4.81
CA VAL A 114 -12.16 -9.21 5.64
C VAL A 114 -10.89 -8.37 5.49
N LYS A 115 -9.71 -8.99 5.51
CA LYS A 115 -8.42 -8.29 5.30
C LYS A 115 -8.41 -7.54 3.96
N LEU A 116 -8.78 -8.21 2.86
CA LEU A 116 -8.79 -7.57 1.54
C LEU A 116 -9.85 -6.48 1.42
N LEU A 117 -11.02 -6.64 2.06
CA LEU A 117 -12.02 -5.57 2.11
C LEU A 117 -11.49 -4.34 2.87
N ILE A 118 -10.77 -4.53 3.98
CA ILE A 118 -10.10 -3.43 4.70
C ILE A 118 -9.08 -2.76 3.80
N GLU A 119 -8.29 -3.49 3.01
CA GLU A 119 -7.31 -2.91 2.08
C GLU A 119 -7.99 -2.12 0.94
N ILE A 120 -9.05 -2.68 0.35
CA ILE A 120 -9.82 -2.03 -0.73
C ILE A 120 -10.46 -0.72 -0.22
N TRP A 121 -11.10 -0.75 0.95
CA TRP A 121 -11.88 0.39 1.44
C TRP A 121 -11.06 1.37 2.26
N GLY A 122 -10.11 0.88 3.06
CA GLY A 122 -9.29 1.68 3.97
C GLY A 122 -8.23 2.55 3.30
N GLN A 123 -7.89 2.28 2.03
CA GLN A 123 -6.86 3.04 1.32
C GLN A 123 -7.42 3.94 0.22
N ASP A 124 -6.94 5.17 0.18
CA ASP A 124 -7.22 6.10 -0.92
C ASP A 124 -6.25 5.95 -2.10
N THR A 125 -5.08 5.38 -1.84
CA THR A 125 -4.10 5.09 -2.88
C THR A 125 -4.40 3.75 -3.52
N PRO A 126 -4.12 3.57 -4.83
CA PRO A 126 -4.16 2.26 -5.46
C PRO A 126 -3.32 1.25 -4.70
N THR A 127 -3.86 0.05 -4.53
CA THR A 127 -3.19 -1.09 -3.90
C THR A 127 -3.14 -2.21 -4.91
N TRP A 128 -2.44 -3.29 -4.59
CA TRP A 128 -2.51 -4.49 -5.41
C TRP A 128 -3.94 -5.07 -5.41
N ALA A 129 -4.66 -5.00 -4.28
CA ALA A 129 -6.06 -5.47 -4.16
C ALA A 129 -7.09 -4.53 -4.83
N CYS A 130 -6.81 -3.23 -4.89
CA CYS A 130 -7.62 -2.23 -5.61
C CYS A 130 -6.73 -1.50 -6.63
N PRO A 131 -6.43 -2.16 -7.75
CA PRO A 131 -5.42 -1.68 -8.69
C PRO A 131 -5.87 -0.41 -9.41
N GLY A 132 -4.90 0.44 -9.73
CA GLY A 132 -5.14 1.76 -10.32
C GLY A 132 -5.32 1.76 -11.84
N SER A 133 -5.40 0.59 -12.48
CA SER A 133 -5.55 0.41 -13.92
C SER A 133 -6.30 -0.88 -14.27
N TRP A 134 -6.90 -0.92 -15.45
CA TRP A 134 -7.63 -2.10 -15.94
C TRP A 134 -6.73 -3.31 -16.18
N GLN A 135 -5.51 -3.10 -16.67
CA GLN A 135 -4.55 -4.19 -16.92
C GLN A 135 -4.20 -4.91 -15.62
N LEU A 136 -3.90 -4.14 -14.57
CA LEU A 136 -3.59 -4.70 -13.26
C LEU A 136 -4.84 -5.30 -12.60
N PHE A 137 -6.03 -4.75 -12.88
CA PHE A 137 -7.29 -5.37 -12.47
C PHE A 137 -7.47 -6.78 -13.05
N PHE A 138 -7.33 -6.95 -14.37
CA PHE A 138 -7.42 -8.27 -14.99
C PHE A 138 -6.29 -9.20 -14.54
N LEU A 139 -5.09 -8.69 -14.32
CA LEU A 139 -4.00 -9.49 -13.77
C LEU A 139 -4.32 -9.99 -12.36
N VAL A 140 -4.79 -9.11 -11.47
CA VAL A 140 -5.06 -9.45 -10.07
C VAL A 140 -6.31 -10.32 -9.93
N TYR A 141 -7.44 -9.93 -10.53
CA TYR A 141 -8.71 -10.63 -10.37
C TYR A 141 -8.94 -11.74 -11.40
N GLY A 142 -8.32 -11.66 -12.58
CA GLY A 142 -8.41 -12.71 -13.59
C GLY A 142 -7.39 -13.82 -13.41
N VAL A 143 -6.20 -13.51 -12.88
CA VAL A 143 -5.11 -14.48 -12.72
C VAL A 143 -4.69 -14.65 -11.27
N GLY A 144 -4.28 -13.59 -10.59
CA GLY A 144 -3.65 -13.66 -9.26
C GLY A 144 -4.52 -14.31 -8.18
N ILE A 145 -5.66 -13.68 -7.84
CA ILE A 145 -6.59 -14.16 -6.82
C ILE A 145 -7.14 -15.55 -7.21
N PRO A 146 -7.65 -15.79 -8.43
CA PRO A 146 -8.10 -17.12 -8.83
C PRO A 146 -7.02 -18.19 -8.70
N SER A 147 -5.76 -17.90 -9.07
CA SER A 147 -4.67 -18.86 -8.98
C SER A 147 -4.36 -19.22 -7.53
N ILE A 148 -4.31 -18.23 -6.63
CA ILE A 148 -4.11 -18.48 -5.20
C ILE A 148 -5.26 -19.33 -4.66
N VAL A 149 -6.51 -18.96 -4.93
CA VAL A 149 -7.68 -19.70 -4.45
C VAL A 149 -7.71 -21.12 -5.03
N TYR A 150 -7.45 -21.28 -6.33
CA TYR A 150 -7.42 -22.56 -7.02
C TYR A 150 -6.35 -23.49 -6.46
N LEU A 151 -5.12 -22.99 -6.27
CA LEU A 151 -4.04 -23.76 -5.66
C LEU A 151 -4.43 -24.27 -4.28
N MET A 152 -5.13 -23.45 -3.47
CA MET A 152 -5.52 -23.85 -2.11
C MET A 152 -6.68 -24.85 -2.06
N VAL A 153 -7.55 -24.86 -3.07
CA VAL A 153 -8.68 -25.80 -3.17
C VAL A 153 -8.25 -27.13 -3.77
N VAL A 154 -7.54 -27.09 -4.92
CA VAL A 154 -7.21 -28.30 -5.69
C VAL A 154 -6.06 -29.08 -5.06
N CYS A 155 -5.11 -28.39 -4.44
CA CYS A 155 -3.95 -29.07 -3.86
C CYS A 155 -4.18 -29.63 -2.46
N ARG A 156 -5.42 -29.93 -2.03
CA ARG A 156 -5.73 -30.51 -0.69
C ARG A 156 -5.30 -31.99 -0.54
N MET A 157 -4.05 -32.28 -0.84
CA MET A 157 -3.39 -33.54 -0.51
C MET A 157 -2.89 -33.42 0.92
N GLN A 158 -3.50 -34.12 1.88
CA GLN A 158 -3.06 -34.12 3.28
C GLN A 158 -1.83 -35.02 3.43
N ASP A 159 -0.68 -34.56 2.95
CA ASP A 159 0.60 -35.28 3.08
C ASP A 159 1.39 -34.85 4.33
N ILE A 160 0.95 -33.78 4.99
CA ILE A 160 1.45 -33.34 6.30
C ILE A 160 0.35 -33.58 7.32
N ASP A 161 0.55 -34.59 8.18
CA ASP A 161 -0.37 -34.93 9.26
C ASP A 161 0.38 -34.99 10.60
N PHE A 162 -0.01 -34.13 11.53
CA PHE A 162 0.45 -34.13 12.92
C PHE A 162 -0.59 -33.48 13.82
N ALA A 163 -0.67 -33.92 15.08
CA ALA A 163 -1.76 -33.60 16.00
C ALA A 163 -2.06 -32.10 16.17
N TYR A 164 -1.03 -31.25 16.06
CA TYR A 164 -1.14 -29.80 16.27
C TYR A 164 -1.16 -28.99 14.97
N ARG A 165 -1.35 -29.62 13.81
CA ARG A 165 -1.27 -28.95 12.50
C ARG A 165 -2.27 -27.81 12.39
N GLU A 166 -3.55 -28.08 12.63
CA GLU A 166 -4.62 -27.09 12.48
C GLU A 166 -4.49 -25.90 13.43
N PRO A 167 -4.29 -26.07 14.76
CA PRO A 167 -4.11 -24.94 15.65
C PRO A 167 -2.82 -24.15 15.34
N THR A 168 -1.74 -24.82 14.91
CA THR A 168 -0.51 -24.14 14.48
C THR A 168 -0.73 -23.33 13.21
N ALA A 169 -1.41 -23.91 12.22
CA ALA A 169 -1.74 -23.26 10.96
C ALA A 169 -2.60 -22.01 11.18
N LEU A 170 -3.65 -22.14 12.00
CA LEU A 170 -4.53 -21.04 12.35
C LEU A 170 -3.78 -19.96 13.15
N GLY A 171 -2.96 -20.35 14.12
CA GLY A 171 -2.14 -19.43 14.92
C GLY A 171 -1.18 -18.61 14.06
N LEU A 172 -0.44 -19.26 13.15
CA LEU A 172 0.44 -18.59 12.20
C LEU A 172 -0.34 -17.65 11.28
N TYR A 173 -1.47 -18.10 10.75
CA TYR A 173 -2.30 -17.33 9.83
C TYR A 173 -2.84 -16.06 10.48
N LEU A 174 -3.44 -16.19 11.67
CA LEU A 174 -4.02 -15.07 12.41
C LEU A 174 -2.93 -14.09 12.85
N PHE A 175 -1.81 -14.59 13.38
CA PHE A 175 -0.68 -13.75 13.75
C PHE A 175 -0.17 -12.93 12.57
N GLY A 176 0.10 -13.59 11.43
CA GLY A 176 0.58 -12.93 10.23
C GLY A 176 -0.42 -11.90 9.68
N SER A 177 -1.69 -12.27 9.63
CA SER A 177 -2.77 -11.40 9.11
C SER A 177 -2.94 -10.17 9.99
N THR A 178 -3.01 -10.34 11.30
CA THR A 178 -3.13 -9.23 12.25
C THR A 178 -1.89 -8.34 12.21
N TYR A 179 -0.67 -8.91 12.14
CA TYR A 179 0.56 -8.14 12.04
C TYR A 179 0.59 -7.27 10.79
N SER A 180 0.24 -7.84 9.64
CA SER A 180 0.19 -7.15 8.34
C SER A 180 -0.86 -6.02 8.35
N VAL A 181 -2.09 -6.30 8.80
CA VAL A 181 -3.18 -5.30 8.88
C VAL A 181 -2.87 -4.19 9.89
N ALA A 182 -2.30 -4.53 11.05
CA ALA A 182 -1.96 -3.55 12.08
C ALA A 182 -0.87 -2.58 11.57
N TYR A 183 0.16 -3.10 10.90
CA TYR A 183 1.18 -2.27 10.28
C TYR A 183 0.58 -1.30 9.25
N GLU A 184 -0.25 -1.81 8.34
CA GLU A 184 -0.78 -0.98 7.27
C GLU A 184 -1.76 0.06 7.77
N THR A 185 -2.60 -0.28 8.74
CA THR A 185 -3.49 0.67 9.41
C THR A 185 -2.69 1.79 10.10
N HIS A 186 -1.62 1.44 10.82
CA HIS A 186 -0.73 2.42 11.44
C HIS A 186 -0.05 3.31 10.39
N ARG A 187 0.43 2.72 9.28
CA ARG A 187 1.03 3.47 8.16
C ARG A 187 0.04 4.46 7.56
N PHE A 188 -1.23 4.07 7.38
CA PHE A 188 -2.26 4.96 6.85
C PHE A 188 -2.56 6.12 7.78
N TRP A 189 -2.78 5.86 9.07
CA TRP A 189 -3.00 6.92 10.05
C TRP A 189 -1.82 7.87 10.15
N TRP A 190 -0.59 7.35 10.06
CA TRP A 190 0.60 8.18 10.04
C TRP A 190 0.66 9.05 8.78
N LYS A 191 0.41 8.49 7.60
CA LYS A 191 0.42 9.21 6.31
C LYS A 191 -0.72 10.22 6.16
N ALA A 192 -1.84 10.02 6.86
CA ALA A 192 -2.98 10.92 6.84
C ALA A 192 -2.66 12.30 7.46
N ARG A 193 -1.67 12.38 8.35
CA ARG A 193 -1.25 13.64 8.99
C ARG A 193 -0.56 14.55 7.99
N ALA A 194 -0.97 15.82 7.94
CA ALA A 194 -0.40 16.81 7.02
C ALA A 194 1.13 16.97 7.18
N GLU A 195 1.62 16.89 8.41
CA GLU A 195 3.06 16.98 8.76
C GLU A 195 3.91 15.85 8.17
N ASN A 196 3.29 14.72 7.83
CA ASN A 196 3.95 13.53 7.30
C ASN A 196 3.87 13.43 5.77
N LYS A 197 3.24 14.40 5.09
CA LYS A 197 3.17 14.43 3.63
C LYS A 197 4.58 14.47 3.05
N GLY A 198 4.85 13.56 2.10
CA GLY A 198 6.17 13.42 1.47
C GLY A 198 7.25 12.75 2.33
N ARG A 199 6.99 12.43 3.61
CA ARG A 199 7.98 11.79 4.49
C ARG A 199 7.89 10.27 4.45
N LEU A 200 8.99 9.56 4.66
CA LEU A 200 9.03 8.11 4.79
C LEU A 200 8.54 7.67 6.19
N HIS A 201 7.74 6.61 6.26
CA HIS A 201 7.24 6.07 7.53
C HIS A 201 8.34 5.20 8.18
N THR A 202 8.96 5.70 9.25
CA THR A 202 10.11 5.05 9.93
C THR A 202 9.86 4.76 11.42
N VAL A 203 8.61 4.88 11.87
CA VAL A 203 8.20 4.70 13.27
C VAL A 203 7.42 3.40 13.48
N GLY A 204 7.24 2.98 14.74
CA GLY A 204 6.51 1.77 15.08
C GLY A 204 7.21 0.52 14.52
N LEU A 205 6.46 -0.37 13.85
CA LEU A 205 7.03 -1.58 13.25
C LEU A 205 8.01 -1.29 12.10
N ALA A 206 7.88 -0.14 11.42
CA ALA A 206 8.80 0.26 10.33
C ALA A 206 10.24 0.53 10.82
N ARG A 207 10.45 0.67 12.13
CA ARG A 207 11.80 0.79 12.70
C ARG A 207 12.56 -0.53 12.75
N LEU A 208 11.85 -1.66 12.69
CA LEU A 208 12.42 -3.01 12.83
C LEU A 208 12.85 -3.57 11.47
N CYS A 209 12.09 -3.30 10.42
CA CYS A 209 12.41 -3.72 9.06
C CYS A 209 11.74 -2.81 8.02
N MET A 210 12.24 -2.82 6.77
CA MET A 210 11.70 -1.98 5.68
C MET A 210 10.28 -2.37 5.27
N HIS A 211 9.93 -3.65 5.34
CA HIS A 211 8.63 -4.19 4.91
C HIS A 211 7.98 -5.06 6.00
N PRO A 212 7.47 -4.46 7.09
CA PRO A 212 6.80 -5.21 8.15
C PRO A 212 5.55 -5.96 7.64
N ASN A 213 4.80 -5.41 6.68
CA ASN A 213 3.69 -6.12 6.05
C ASN A 213 4.13 -7.47 5.45
N TYR A 214 5.25 -7.52 4.74
CA TYR A 214 5.75 -8.75 4.13
C TYR A 214 6.19 -9.78 5.16
N PHE A 215 6.71 -9.32 6.30
CA PHE A 215 6.97 -10.21 7.42
C PHE A 215 5.68 -10.85 7.93
N GLY A 216 4.60 -10.08 8.10
CA GLY A 216 3.29 -10.64 8.46
C GLY A 216 2.71 -11.56 7.37
N ASP A 217 2.89 -11.21 6.10
CA ASP A 217 2.41 -12.02 4.98
C ASP A 217 3.15 -13.37 4.89
N LEU A 218 4.44 -13.42 5.28
CA LEU A 218 5.18 -14.69 5.42
C LEU A 218 4.43 -15.65 6.35
N PHE A 219 4.12 -15.25 7.59
CA PHE A 219 3.37 -16.10 8.53
C PHE A 219 1.97 -16.42 8.03
N THR A 220 1.32 -15.46 7.37
CA THR A 220 -0.01 -15.66 6.78
C THR A 220 0.00 -16.81 5.77
N TYR A 221 0.92 -16.77 4.80
CA TYR A 221 0.99 -17.78 3.76
C TYR A 221 1.56 -19.11 4.26
N THR A 222 2.48 -19.10 5.22
CA THR A 222 2.94 -20.32 5.89
C THR A 222 1.80 -21.00 6.65
N GLY A 223 1.01 -20.24 7.42
CA GLY A 223 -0.16 -20.77 8.12
C GLY A 223 -1.21 -21.32 7.17
N TRP A 224 -1.48 -20.62 6.06
CA TRP A 224 -2.41 -21.10 5.04
C TRP A 224 -1.93 -22.39 4.37
N GLY A 225 -0.67 -22.45 3.94
CA GLY A 225 -0.08 -23.65 3.34
C GLY A 225 -0.13 -24.85 4.30
N LEU A 226 0.15 -24.61 5.59
CA LEU A 226 0.05 -25.64 6.63
C LEU A 226 -1.41 -26.11 6.84
N ALA A 227 -2.39 -25.21 6.73
CA ALA A 227 -3.81 -25.56 6.85
C ALA A 227 -4.31 -26.43 5.69
N VAL A 228 -3.85 -26.15 4.46
CA VAL A 228 -4.12 -27.01 3.30
C VAL A 228 -3.45 -28.38 3.48
N GLY A 229 -2.30 -28.40 4.17
CA GLY A 229 -1.63 -29.63 4.59
C GLY A 229 -0.92 -30.36 3.45
N THR A 230 -0.47 -29.60 2.44
CA THR A 230 0.07 -30.12 1.17
C THR A 230 1.48 -29.61 0.87
N ARG A 231 2.34 -30.48 0.34
CA ARG A 231 3.62 -30.05 -0.27
C ARG A 231 3.44 -29.40 -1.64
N CYS A 232 2.29 -29.58 -2.30
CA CYS A 232 2.03 -29.02 -3.63
C CYS A 232 2.10 -27.48 -3.65
N VAL A 233 1.86 -26.81 -2.53
CA VAL A 233 2.01 -25.35 -2.39
C VAL A 233 3.46 -24.92 -2.65
N GLY A 234 4.45 -25.75 -2.33
CA GLY A 234 5.87 -25.50 -2.63
C GLY A 234 6.17 -25.50 -4.14
N LEU A 235 5.48 -26.33 -4.93
CA LEU A 235 5.63 -26.38 -6.38
C LEU A 235 5.00 -25.15 -7.08
N GLY A 236 3.86 -24.67 -6.59
CA GLY A 236 3.23 -23.46 -7.12
C GLY A 236 4.04 -22.18 -6.84
N LEU A 237 4.66 -22.09 -5.65
CA LEU A 237 5.56 -20.98 -5.29
C LEU A 237 6.89 -21.03 -6.04
N GLY A 238 7.44 -22.22 -6.30
CA GLY A 238 8.66 -22.39 -7.10
C GLY A 238 8.50 -21.98 -8.57
N LEU A 239 7.31 -22.18 -9.15
CA LEU A 239 7.00 -21.76 -10.52
C LEU A 239 6.75 -20.24 -10.65
N GLY A 240 6.33 -19.56 -9.58
CA GLY A 240 6.15 -18.11 -9.57
C GLY A 240 7.44 -17.31 -9.31
N LEU A 241 8.44 -17.93 -8.70
CA LEU A 241 9.77 -17.39 -8.43
C LEU A 241 10.82 -18.20 -9.19
N GLY A 242 10.75 -18.18 -10.53
CA GLY A 242 11.67 -18.93 -11.39
C GLY A 242 13.13 -18.75 -10.98
N LEU A 243 13.65 -19.73 -10.24
CA LEU A 243 15.03 -20.04 -9.94
C LEU A 243 15.02 -21.46 -9.34
N GLY A 244 15.32 -22.46 -10.18
CA GLY A 244 15.45 -23.87 -9.81
C GLY A 244 15.05 -24.80 -10.93
#